data_AF-A0A533WWM2-F1
#
_entry.id   AF-A0A533WWM2-F1
#
_cell.length_a   1.000
_cell.length_b   1.000
_cell.length_c   1.000
_cell.angle_alpha   90.00
_cell.angle_beta   90.00
_cell.angle_gamma   90.00
#
_symmetry.space_group_name_H-M   'P 1'
#
loop_
_entity.id
_entity.type
_entity.pdbx_description
1 polymer ?
#
loop_
_entity_poly.entity_id
_entity_poly.type
_entity_poly.pdbx_seq_one_letter_code
_entity_poly.pdbx_strand_id
1 'polypeptide(L)' 'MFGKTHGGWKTEYDNTLYKLYDWDGNLAGYFFPQYGDIEPEDKEDGIIDELNKTHSDVQEATLLLPMVHFVARSKR' A
#
# COMPACT_ATOMS: atom_id res chain seq x y z
N MET A 1 11.11 -28.06 15.76
CA MET A 1 10.09 -28.02 14.69
C MET A 1 10.08 -26.60 14.14
N PHE A 2 10.83 -26.32 13.08
CA PHE A 2 10.93 -24.96 12.52
C PHE A 2 10.00 -24.83 11.32
N GLY A 3 8.70 -24.74 11.60
CA GLY A 3 7.75 -24.24 10.62
C GLY A 3 7.88 -22.73 10.59
N LYS A 4 8.28 -22.16 9.44
CA LYS A 4 8.15 -20.71 9.21
C LYS A 4 6.68 -20.37 9.47
N THR A 5 6.41 -19.50 10.45
CA THR A 5 5.09 -18.88 10.54
C THR A 5 4.95 -18.02 9.28
N HIS A 6 4.19 -18.49 8.29
CA HIS A 6 3.79 -17.68 7.15
C HIS A 6 3.01 -16.48 7.71
N GLY A 7 3.69 -15.34 7.85
CA GLY A 7 3.01 -14.09 8.16
C GLY A 7 2.03 -13.82 7.04
N GLY A 8 0.80 -13.42 7.36
CA GLY A 8 -0.15 -12.98 6.35
C GLY A 8 0.35 -11.72 5.62
N TRP A 9 -0.45 -11.25 4.67
CA TRP A 9 -0.24 -9.94 4.04
C TRP A 9 -0.03 -8.85 5.07
N LYS A 10 0.87 -7.91 4.77
CA LYS A 10 1.16 -6.74 5.62
C LYS A 10 1.01 -5.47 4.79
N THR A 11 0.60 -4.40 5.47
CA THR A 11 0.50 -3.08 4.87
C THR A 11 1.31 -2.07 5.66
N GLU A 12 2.00 -1.16 4.97
CA GLU A 12 2.72 -0.04 5.56
C GLU A 12 2.23 1.26 4.94
N TYR A 13 1.82 2.21 5.78
CA TYR A 13 1.44 3.54 5.32
C TYR A 13 2.68 4.37 5.01
N ASP A 14 2.72 4.98 3.83
CA ASP A 14 3.79 5.87 3.40
C ASP A 14 3.18 7.04 2.61
N ASN A 15 3.15 8.22 3.24
CA ASN A 15 2.84 9.51 2.62
C ASN A 15 1.69 9.46 1.60
N THR A 16 0.48 9.15 2.09
CA THR A 16 -0.82 9.01 1.39
C THR A 16 -1.14 7.67 0.70
N LEU A 17 -0.20 6.71 0.64
CA LEU A 17 -0.45 5.39 0.09
C LEU A 17 -0.12 4.26 1.07
N TYR A 18 -0.55 3.05 0.74
CA TYR A 18 -0.16 1.83 1.44
C TYR A 18 0.72 0.96 0.56
N LYS A 19 1.90 0.59 1.05
CA LYS A 19 2.73 -0.49 0.50
C LYS A 19 2.16 -1.83 0.96
N LEU A 20 1.97 -2.75 0.02
CA LEU A 20 1.47 -4.09 0.29
C LEU A 20 2.63 -5.08 0.22
N TYR A 21 2.79 -5.88 1.27
CA TYR A 21 3.79 -6.95 1.33
C TYR A 21 3.11 -8.32 1.37
N ASP A 22 3.63 -9.25 0.57
CA ASP A 22 3.16 -10.64 0.55
C ASP A 22 3.59 -11.43 1.79
N TRP A 23 3.22 -12.71 1.83
CA TRP A 23 3.54 -13.62 2.94
C TRP A 23 5.03 -13.91 3.11
N ASP A 24 5.85 -13.62 2.10
CA ASP A 24 7.31 -13.75 2.12
C ASP A 24 7.99 -12.41 2.47
N GLY A 25 7.21 -11.36 2.70
CA GLY A 25 7.69 -10.01 3.02
C GLY A 25 8.19 -9.23 1.81
N ASN A 26 7.91 -9.68 0.58
CA ASN A 26 8.26 -8.95 -0.63
C ASN A 26 7.22 -7.86 -0.90
N LEU A 27 7.67 -6.72 -1.40
CA LEU A 27 6.77 -5.67 -1.88
C LEU A 27 5.97 -6.20 -3.08
N ALA A 28 4.67 -6.33 -2.88
CA ALA A 28 3.72 -6.95 -3.79
C ALA A 28 2.78 -5.94 -4.45
N GLY A 29 2.79 -4.68 -4.01
CA GLY A 29 2.02 -3.63 -4.67
C GLY A 29 1.89 -2.35 -3.85
N TYR A 30 1.13 -1.42 -4.41
CA TYR A 30 0.78 -0.15 -3.79
C TYR A 30 -0.73 0.07 -3.90
N PHE A 31 -1.33 0.56 -2.83
CA PHE A 31 -2.75 0.88 -2.75
C PHE A 31 -2.92 2.38 -2.47
N PHE A 32 -3.70 3.04 -3.31
CA PHE A 32 -3.97 4.47 -3.29
C PHE A 32 -5.46 4.68 -2.98
N PRO A 33 -5.83 4.94 -1.71
CA PRO A 33 -7.21 5.22 -1.36
C PRO A 33 -7.65 6.57 -1.91
N GLN A 34 -8.91 6.64 -2.35
CA GLN A 34 -9.57 7.85 -2.84
C GLN A 34 -10.86 8.05 -2.06
N TYR A 35 -10.98 9.23 -1.44
CA TYR A 35 -12.07 9.58 -0.53
C TYR A 35 -13.17 10.43 -1.18
N GLY A 36 -13.18 10.51 -2.52
CA GLY A 36 -14.08 11.36 -3.29
C GLY A 36 -13.61 12.81 -3.32
N ASP A 37 -14.57 13.72 -3.53
CA ASP A 37 -14.30 15.17 -3.57
C ASP A 37 -13.97 15.69 -2.16
N ILE A 38 -12.77 16.26 -1.98
CA ILE A 38 -12.30 16.79 -0.71
C ILE A 38 -12.29 18.32 -0.76
N GLU A 39 -12.91 18.93 0.24
CA GLU A 39 -13.01 20.38 0.39
C GLU A 39 -12.53 20.82 1.78
N PRO A 40 -11.78 21.93 1.90
CA PRO A 40 -11.32 22.78 0.80
C PRO A 40 -10.08 22.19 0.10
N GLU A 41 -9.97 22.40 -1.21
CA GLU A 41 -8.90 21.87 -2.08
C GLU A 41 -7.48 22.25 -1.58
N ASP A 42 -7.32 23.42 -0.95
CA ASP A 42 -6.03 23.88 -0.40
C ASP A 42 -5.52 23.05 0.79
N LYS A 43 -6.36 22.16 1.34
CA LYS A 43 -6.03 21.28 2.47
C LYS A 43 -6.18 19.80 2.15
N GLU A 44 -6.38 19.45 0.89
CA GLU A 44 -6.67 18.10 0.44
C GLU A 44 -5.67 17.07 1.01
N ASP A 45 -4.37 17.30 0.82
CA ASP A 45 -3.31 16.39 1.31
C ASP A 45 -3.38 16.12 2.82
N GLY A 46 -3.67 17.16 3.61
CA GLY A 46 -3.77 17.05 5.06
C GLY A 46 -5.02 16.27 5.49
N ILE A 47 -6.13 16.47 4.79
CA ILE A 47 -7.39 15.74 5.02
C ILE A 47 -7.20 14.27 4.63
N ILE A 48 -6.58 13.97 3.49
CA ILE A 48 -6.27 12.59 3.05
C ILE A 48 -5.38 11.88 4.08
N ASP A 49 -4.35 12.56 4.62
CA ASP A 49 -3.48 11.99 5.63
C ASP A 49 -4.23 11.65 6.93
N GLU A 50 -5.16 12.51 7.37
CA GLU A 50 -6.01 12.22 8.53
C GLU A 50 -7.01 11.09 8.27
N LEU A 51 -7.64 11.05 7.09
CA LEU A 51 -8.58 9.99 6.70
C LEU A 51 -7.89 8.61 6.62
N ASN A 52 -6.65 8.58 6.12
CA ASN A 52 -5.81 7.39 6.12
C ASN A 52 -5.44 6.94 7.55
N LYS A 53 -5.01 7.88 8.40
CA LYS A 53 -4.64 7.58 9.81
C LYS A 53 -5.82 7.10 10.63
N THR A 54 -7.02 7.57 10.34
CA THR A 54 -8.25 7.19 11.05
C THR A 54 -8.90 5.94 10.50
N HIS A 55 -8.36 5.34 9.43
CA HIS A 55 -8.94 4.20 8.72
C HIS A 55 -10.40 4.45 8.30
N SER A 56 -10.66 5.67 7.79
CA SER A 56 -11.97 6.04 7.27
C SER A 56 -12.36 5.20 6.05
N ASP A 57 -13.66 5.08 5.81
CA ASP A 57 -14.19 4.31 4.67
C ASP A 57 -13.72 4.91 3.34
N VAL A 58 -13.16 4.05 2.49
CA VAL A 58 -12.61 4.40 1.19
C VAL A 58 -13.69 4.19 0.13
N GLN A 59 -14.01 5.23 -0.64
CA GLN A 59 -15.04 5.14 -1.69
C GLN A 59 -14.51 4.41 -2.92
N GLU A 60 -13.30 4.79 -3.35
CA GLU A 60 -12.63 4.26 -4.53
C GLU A 60 -11.15 4.06 -4.23
N ALA A 61 -10.48 3.22 -4.99
CA ALA A 61 -9.04 3.05 -4.83
C ALA A 61 -8.37 2.58 -6.10
N THR A 62 -7.12 3.01 -6.27
CA THR A 62 -6.24 2.47 -7.30
C THR A 62 -5.28 1.46 -6.67
N LEU A 63 -5.16 0.28 -7.29
CA LEU A 63 -4.22 -0.76 -6.87
C LEU A 63 -3.17 -0.97 -7.97
N LEU A 64 -1.91 -0.74 -7.65
CA LEU A 64 -0.77 -1.03 -8.52
C LEU A 64 -0.16 -2.36 -8.12
N LEU A 65 -0.25 -3.35 -9.02
CA LEU A 65 0.34 -4.67 -8.85
C LEU A 65 1.47 -4.88 -9.86
N PRO A 66 2.62 -5.43 -9.45
CA PRO A 66 3.66 -5.83 -10.38
C PRO A 66 3.18 -7.03 -11.20
N MET A 67 3.03 -6.83 -12.52
CA MET A 67 2.63 -7.89 -13.44
C MET A 67 3.75 -8.90 -13.71
N VAL A 68 5.01 -8.46 -13.63
CA VAL A 68 6.19 -9.31 -13.87
C VAL A 68 7.30 -8.94 -12.88
N HIS A 69 7.84 -9.95 -12.22
CA HIS A 69 9.00 -9.82 -11.34
C HIS A 69 10.27 -10.27 -12.08
N PHE A 70 11.16 -9.32 -12.42
CA PHE A 70 12.44 -9.65 -13.06
C PHE A 70 13.55 -9.75 -12.03
N VAL A 71 14.10 -10.96 -11.86
CA VAL A 71 15.30 -11.18 -11.05
C VAL A 71 16.53 -11.08 -11.96
N ALA A 72 17.20 -9.93 -11.96
CA ALA A 72 18.49 -9.81 -12.63
C ALA A 72 19.56 -10.59 -11.84
N ARG A 73 19.96 -11.76 -12.34
CA ARG A 73 21.10 -12.51 -11.78
C ARG A 73 22.38 -12.01 -12.40
N SER A 74 23.19 -11.28 -11.62
CA SER A 74 24.56 -10.95 -12.00
C SER A 74 25.39 -12.25 -12.02
N LYS A 75 25.83 -12.66 -13.21
CA LYS A 75 26.85 -13.70 -13.34
C LYS A 75 28.19 -13.09 -12.94
N ARG A 76 28.73 -13.57 -11.83
CA ARG A 76 30.14 -13.41 -11.47
C ARG A 76 31.02 -14.10 -12.50
#